data_AF-A0A5B7JBY7-F1
#
_entry.id   AF-A0A5B7JBY7-F1
#
_cell.length_a   1.000
_cell.length_b   1.000
_cell.length_c   1.000
_cell.angle_alpha   90.00
_cell.angle_beta   90.00
_cell.angle_gamma   90.00
#
_symmetry.space_group_name_H-M   'P 1'
#
loop_
_entity.id
_entity.type
_entity.pdbx_description
1 polymer ?
#
loop_
_entity_poly.entity_id
_entity_poly.type
_entity_poly.pdbx_seq_one_letter_code
_entity_poly.pdbx_strand_id
1 'polypeptide(L)' 'MGEITTSTLPLWTYTHVRDRRAQTLLARLRIGHTYLTQRYLLTRVPQPYCDDCLVPLTVRHLLVECPGLTDLRHR' A
#
# COMPACT_ATOMS: atom_id res chain seq x y z
N MET A 1 -12.57 24.18 -22.12
CA MET A 1 -13.37 23.87 -20.92
C MET A 1 -13.23 22.37 -20.71
N GLY A 2 -12.25 21.96 -19.90
CA GLY A 2 -11.90 20.54 -19.75
C GLY A 2 -12.79 19.90 -18.70
N GLU A 3 -13.60 18.94 -19.11
CA GLU A 3 -14.46 18.17 -18.21
C GLU A 3 -13.57 17.36 -17.27
N ILE A 4 -13.63 17.68 -15.98
CA ILE A 4 -13.02 16.87 -14.94
C ILE A 4 -13.87 15.59 -14.88
N THR A 5 -13.38 14.52 -15.47
CA THR A 5 -13.94 13.19 -15.28
C THR A 5 -13.76 12.82 -13.81
N THR A 6 -14.80 13.04 -13.01
CA THR A 6 -14.89 12.59 -11.63
C THR A 6 -14.95 11.07 -11.65
N SER A 7 -13.79 10.43 -11.84
CA SER A 7 -13.63 8.99 -11.72
C SER A 7 -14.23 8.60 -10.37
N THR A 8 -15.33 7.86 -10.41
CA THR A 8 -16.03 7.42 -9.22
C THR A 8 -15.12 6.41 -8.54
N LEU A 9 -14.24 6.90 -7.66
CA LEU A 9 -13.49 6.03 -6.77
C LEU A 9 -14.54 5.28 -5.94
N PRO A 10 -14.47 3.94 -5.87
CA PRO A 10 -15.45 3.17 -5.13
C PRO A 10 -15.53 3.71 -3.71
N LEU A 11 -16.74 4.05 -3.28
CA LEU A 11 -17.02 4.52 -1.94
C LEU A 11 -16.58 3.43 -0.97
N TRP A 12 -15.41 3.59 -0.38
CA TRP A 12 -14.92 2.63 0.60
C TRP A 12 -15.87 2.65 1.80
N THR A 13 -16.61 1.57 2.00
CA THR A 13 -17.46 1.34 3.16
C THR A 13 -16.59 1.08 4.39
N TYR A 14 -15.87 2.12 4.83
CA TYR A 14 -15.09 2.14 6.05
C TYR A 14 -15.98 2.40 7.28
N THR A 15 -17.27 2.10 7.15
CA THR A 15 -18.31 2.42 8.13
C THR A 15 -18.14 1.66 9.45
N HIS A 16 -17.40 0.55 9.44
CA HIS A 16 -17.23 -0.32 10.61
C HIS A 16 -16.00 0.02 11.48
N VAL A 17 -14.97 0.66 10.95
CA VAL A 17 -13.76 0.97 11.73
C VAL A 17 -13.91 2.39 12.28
N ARG A 18 -14.38 2.49 13.52
CA ARG A 18 -14.63 3.77 14.19
C ARG A 18 -13.36 4.49 14.66
N ASP A 19 -12.24 3.78 14.73
CA ASP A 19 -10.97 4.37 15.13
C ASP A 19 -10.33 5.16 13.97
N ARG A 20 -10.22 6.49 14.16
CA ARG A 20 -9.59 7.42 13.21
C ARG A 20 -8.16 7.00 12.84
N ARG A 21 -7.41 6.45 13.80
CA ARG A 21 -6.03 6.03 13.60
C ARG A 21 -5.97 4.83 12.66
N ALA A 22 -6.80 3.82 12.88
CA ALA A 22 -6.93 2.68 11.98
C ALA A 22 -7.33 3.09 10.55
N GLN A 23 -8.27 4.03 10.39
CA GLN A 23 -8.63 4.53 9.05
C GLN A 23 -7.44 5.18 8.34
N THR A 24 -6.69 6.00 9.07
CA THR A 24 -5.50 6.68 8.52
C THR A 24 -4.44 5.67 8.11
N LEU A 25 -4.21 4.63 8.92
CA LEU A 25 -3.26 3.56 8.62
C LEU A 25 -3.68 2.80 7.37
N LEU A 26 -4.94 2.35 7.27
CA LEU A 26 -5.42 1.61 6.10
C LEU A 26 -5.43 2.47 4.84
N ALA A 27 -5.73 3.76 4.93
CA ALA A 27 -5.60 4.69 3.81
C ALA A 27 -4.16 4.76 3.31
N ARG A 28 -3.18 4.97 4.21
CA ARG A 28 -1.74 5.01 3.86
C ARG A 28 -1.24 3.70 3.24
N LEU A 29 -1.64 2.56 3.80
CA LEU A 29 -1.27 1.25 3.26
C LEU A 29 -1.83 1.05 1.85
N ARG A 30 -3.08 1.43 1.60
CA ARG A 30 -3.71 1.29 0.27
C ARG A 30 -3.00 2.08 -0.82
N ILE A 31 -2.59 3.30 -0.53
CA ILE A 31 -1.85 4.14 -1.50
C ILE A 31 -0.37 3.78 -1.59
N GLY A 32 0.11 2.80 -0.80
CA GLY A 32 1.52 2.40 -0.83
C GLY A 32 2.46 3.32 -0.03
N HIS A 33 1.92 4.22 0.81
CA HIS A 33 2.70 5.20 1.58
C HIS A 33 3.26 4.60 2.88
N THR A 34 4.21 3.68 2.73
CA THR A 34 5.06 3.21 3.83
C THR A 34 6.50 3.64 3.63
N TYR A 35 7.29 3.68 4.70
CA TYR A 35 8.71 4.05 4.59
C TYR A 35 9.45 3.13 3.60
N LEU A 36 9.27 1.82 3.72
CA LEU A 36 9.97 0.83 2.89
C LEU A 36 9.65 0.98 1.41
N THR A 37 8.39 1.24 1.07
CA THR A 37 7.91 1.29 -0.31
C THR A 37 7.96 2.67 -0.92
N GLN A 38 8.06 3.75 -0.13
CA GLN A 38 7.99 5.13 -0.63
C GLN A 38 9.32 5.89 -0.53
N ARG A 39 10.22 5.49 0.39
CA ARG A 39 11.49 6.19 0.62
C ARG A 39 12.28 6.39 -0.67
N TYR A 40 12.27 5.41 -1.57
CA TYR A 40 13.06 5.46 -2.79
C TYR A 40 12.74 6.67 -3.68
N LEU A 41 11.47 7.10 -3.68
CA LEU A 41 11.02 8.31 -4.38
C LEU A 41 11.60 9.58 -3.76
N LEU A 42 11.65 9.65 -2.42
CA LEU A 42 12.15 10.81 -1.69
C LEU A 42 13.67 10.96 -1.83
N THR A 43 14.41 9.85 -1.81
CA THR A 43 15.87 9.85 -1.92
C THR A 43 16.37 9.69 -3.35
N ARG A 44 15.47 9.58 -4.33
CA ARG A 44 15.77 9.35 -5.76
C ARG A 44 16.73 8.17 -5.99
N VAL A 45 16.56 7.11 -5.20
CA VAL A 45 17.30 5.86 -5.37
C VAL A 45 16.43 4.86 -6.14
N PRO A 46 17.02 3.79 -6.70
CA PRO A 46 16.26 2.75 -7.36
C PRO A 46 15.19 2.15 -6.46
N GLN A 47 14.08 1.71 -7.07
CA GLN A 47 13.01 1.02 -6.37
C GLN A 47 13.56 -0.26 -5.72
N PRO A 48 13.27 -0.50 -4.43
CA PRO A 48 13.69 -1.74 -3.77
C PRO A 48 12.94 -2.94 -4.36
N TYR A 49 13.60 -4.10 -4.32
CA TYR A 49 13.03 -5.38 -4.73
C TYR A 49 12.85 -6.26 -3.49
N CYS A 50 11.92 -7.21 -3.57
CA CYS A 50 11.83 -8.27 -2.57
C CYS A 50 12.99 -9.25 -2.77
N ASP A 51 13.69 -9.58 -1.68
CA ASP A 51 14.84 -10.49 -1.71
C ASP A 51 14.45 -11.91 -2.15
N ASP A 52 13.26 -12.39 -1.74
CA ASP A 52 12.79 -13.74 -2.07
C ASP A 52 12.16 -13.84 -3.46
N CYS A 53 11.42 -12.81 -3.88
CA CYS A 53 10.58 -12.86 -5.07
C CYS A 53 11.20 -12.15 -6.29
N LEU A 54 12.23 -11.32 -6.09
CA LEU A 54 12.88 -10.51 -7.12
C LEU A 54 11.90 -9.64 -7.93
N VAL A 55 10.77 -9.26 -7.33
CA VAL A 55 9.80 -8.31 -7.87
C VAL A 55 9.89 -6.98 -7.12
N PRO A 56 9.42 -5.86 -7.71
CA PRO A 56 9.38 -4.58 -7.03
C PRO A 56 8.66 -4.66 -5.68
N LEU A 57 9.28 -4.12 -4.63
CA LEU A 57 8.73 -4.13 -3.29
C LEU A 57 7.58 -3.14 -3.20
N THR A 58 6.36 -3.64 -3.00
CA THR A 58 5.15 -2.84 -2.81
C THR A 58 4.38 -3.26 -1.56
N VAL A 59 3.48 -2.40 -1.07
CA VAL A 59 2.65 -2.74 0.10
C VAL A 59 1.74 -3.93 -0.20
N ARG A 60 1.20 -4.00 -1.43
CA ARG A 60 0.42 -5.14 -1.90
C ARG A 60 1.25 -6.42 -1.88
N HIS A 61 2.50 -6.35 -2.35
CA HIS A 61 3.40 -7.49 -2.29
C HIS A 61 3.64 -7.95 -0.85
N LEU A 62 3.95 -7.03 0.06
CA LEU A 62 4.20 -7.34 1.48
C LEU A 62 2.98 -7.89 2.24
N LEU A 63 1.77 -7.39 1.94
CA LEU A 63 0.56 -7.75 2.67
C LEU A 63 -0.24 -8.91 2.06
N VAL A 64 -0.07 -9.20 0.76
CA VAL A 64 -0.95 -10.14 0.04
C VAL A 64 -0.16 -11.19 -0.76
N GLU A 65 0.91 -10.82 -1.45
CA GLU A 65 1.47 -11.68 -2.50
C GLU A 65 2.73 -12.43 -2.08
N CYS A 66 3.60 -11.81 -1.28
CA CYS A 66 4.90 -12.38 -0.93
C CYS A 66 4.76 -13.71 -0.17
N PRO A 67 5.25 -14.84 -0.74
CA PRO A 67 5.20 -16.13 -0.08
C PRO A 67 6.08 -16.20 1.16
N GLY A 68 7.22 -15.51 1.17
CA GLY A 68 8.16 -15.45 2.30
C GLY A 68 7.59 -14.78 3.55
N LEU A 69 6.50 -14.01 3.41
CA LEU A 69 5.79 -13.39 4.53
C LEU A 69 4.52 -14.16 4.96
N THR A 70 4.23 -15.32 4.38
CA THR A 70 2.99 -16.06 4.68
C THR A 70 2.85 -16.36 6.17
N ASP A 71 3.88 -16.96 6.79
CA ASP A 71 3.84 -17.31 8.22
C ASP A 71 3.65 -16.10 9.12
N LEU A 72 4.25 -14.95 8.76
CA LEU A 72 4.11 -13.72 9.53
C LEU A 72 2.69 -13.13 9.45
N ARG A 73 1.98 -13.32 8.32
CA ARG A 73 0.61 -12.80 8.14
C ARG A 73 -0.44 -13.64 8.88
N HIS A 74 -0.17 -14.91 9.12
CA HIS A 74 -1.08 -15.83 9.79
C HIS A 74 -0.91 -15.86 11.33
N ARG A 75 0.09 -15.15 11.85
CA ARG A 75 0.35 -15.02 13.29
C ARG A 75 -0.44 -13.89 13.93
#